data_AF-A0A7J6PPT4-F1
#
_entry.id   AF-A0A7J6PPT4-F1
#
_cell.length_a   1.000
_cell.length_b   1.000
_cell.length_c   1.000
_cell.angle_alpha   90.00
_cell.angle_beta   90.00
_cell.angle_gamma   90.00
#
_symmetry.space_group_name_H-M   'P 1'
#
loop_
_entity.id
_entity.type
_entity.pdbx_description
1 polymer ?
#
loop_
_entity_poly.entity_id
_entity_poly.type
_entity_poly.pdbx_seq_one_letter_code
_entity_poly.pdbx_strand_id
1 'polypeptide(L)'
;GGRETFEDEKDDVWDKKEQDSDSESEDSDDGDNRALYNPLNLPLGWDGKPIPFWLYKLHGLGKPFRCEICGNYTYWGRRAFERHFTEWRHAHGMKCLRIPNSKHFHDITRIEDAITLYEKLRREQAIQGFDPDTDIECEDNMGNVMNQRT
;
A
#
# COMPACT_ATOMS: atom_id res chain seq x y z
N GLY A 1 28.08 -37.76 45.47
CA GLY A 1 26.79 -38.25 45.98
C GLY A 1 25.95 -37.07 46.40
N GLY A 2 24.66 -37.09 46.06
CA GLY A 2 23.64 -36.05 46.34
C GLY A 2 23.09 -35.50 45.02
N ARG A 3 21.96 -35.99 44.47
CA ARG A 3 20.53 -35.75 44.83
C ARG A 3 20.17 -34.25 44.80
N GLU A 4 19.09 -33.73 44.23
CA GLU A 4 17.85 -34.16 43.53
C GLU A 4 17.27 -32.84 42.94
N THR A 5 17.03 -32.72 41.63
CA THR A 5 15.72 -32.46 40.94
C THR A 5 14.72 -31.47 41.56
N PHE A 6 13.95 -30.80 40.66
CA PHE A 6 12.65 -30.11 40.86
C PHE A 6 12.81 -28.60 41.20
N GLU A 7 12.26 -27.60 40.51
CA GLU A 7 10.95 -27.44 39.86
C GLU A 7 11.01 -26.40 38.70
N ASP A 8 10.35 -26.74 37.59
CA ASP A 8 9.86 -25.84 36.54
C ASP A 8 8.53 -25.18 36.99
N GLU A 9 8.12 -24.15 36.25
CA GLU A 9 6.76 -23.54 36.20
C GLU A 9 6.43 -22.47 37.25
N LYS A 10 6.52 -21.20 36.81
CA LYS A 10 5.80 -20.07 37.42
C LYS A 10 4.60 -19.72 36.55
N ASP A 11 3.43 -20.17 36.98
CA ASP A 11 2.12 -19.73 36.50
C ASP A 11 1.73 -18.43 37.22
N ASP A 12 1.75 -17.30 36.52
CA ASP A 12 1.19 -16.03 36.99
C ASP A 12 -0.33 -15.99 36.70
N VAL A 13 -1.12 -16.49 37.65
CA VAL A 13 -2.58 -16.35 37.68
C VAL A 13 -2.93 -14.96 38.22
N TRP A 14 -3.33 -14.03 37.35
CA TRP A 14 -3.94 -12.76 37.74
C TRP A 14 -5.48 -12.86 37.59
N ASP A 15 -6.14 -13.20 38.69
CA ASP A 15 -7.58 -13.02 38.89
C ASP A 15 -7.85 -11.55 39.24
N LYS A 16 -8.58 -10.84 38.38
CA LYS A 16 -9.29 -9.62 38.80
C LYS A 16 -10.55 -9.37 37.98
N LYS A 17 -11.65 -9.88 38.53
CA LYS A 17 -12.96 -9.24 38.75
C LYS A 17 -13.60 -8.42 37.61
N GLU A 18 -14.79 -8.88 37.25
CA GLU A 18 -15.85 -8.22 36.50
C GLU A 18 -16.02 -6.73 36.81
N GLN A 19 -16.20 -5.94 35.76
CA GLN A 19 -17.01 -4.73 35.82
C GLN A 19 -17.68 -4.51 34.46
N ASP A 20 -18.96 -4.88 34.42
CA ASP A 20 -19.94 -4.41 33.46
C ASP A 20 -19.91 -2.88 33.42
N SER A 21 -19.65 -2.32 32.24
CA SER A 21 -19.60 -0.87 32.01
C SER A 21 -20.75 -0.49 31.11
N ASP A 22 -21.95 -0.54 31.67
CA ASP A 22 -23.08 0.26 31.21
C ASP A 22 -22.73 1.74 31.43
N SER A 23 -22.35 2.43 30.35
CA SER A 23 -22.25 3.89 30.34
C SER A 23 -23.55 4.46 29.78
N GLU A 24 -24.55 4.55 30.65
CA GLU A 24 -25.55 5.60 30.53
C GLU A 24 -24.86 6.95 30.75
N SER A 25 -24.53 7.64 29.65
CA SER A 25 -24.18 9.05 29.71
C SER A 25 -25.47 9.87 29.71
N GLU A 26 -25.98 10.18 30.90
CA GLU A 26 -26.74 11.39 31.13
C GLU A 26 -25.77 12.56 30.93
N ASP A 27 -25.86 13.28 29.80
CA ASP A 27 -25.21 14.57 29.67
C ASP A 27 -26.26 15.68 29.56
N SER A 28 -26.17 16.56 30.54
CA SER A 28 -27.00 17.72 30.75
C SER A 28 -26.68 18.80 29.72
N ASP A 29 -27.72 19.48 29.28
CA ASP A 29 -27.75 20.66 28.40
C ASP A 29 -26.56 21.63 28.58
N ASP A 30 -25.65 21.67 27.59
CA ASP A 30 -24.88 22.87 27.23
C ASP A 30 -24.89 23.02 25.70
N GLY A 31 -25.49 24.09 25.22
CA GLY A 31 -25.79 24.33 23.82
C GLY A 31 -24.55 24.65 23.01
N ASP A 32 -24.07 23.69 22.21
CA ASP A 32 -23.50 23.82 20.84
C ASP A 32 -22.76 22.54 20.36
N ASN A 33 -22.96 21.37 21.01
CA ASN A 33 -22.39 20.09 20.57
C ASN A 33 -23.47 19.01 20.34
N ARG A 34 -24.51 19.36 19.59
CA ARG A 34 -25.40 18.33 19.03
C ARG A 34 -24.56 17.49 18.07
N ALA A 35 -24.32 16.22 18.42
CA ALA A 35 -23.79 15.22 17.52
C ALA A 35 -24.47 15.40 16.15
N LEU A 36 -23.70 15.93 15.18
CA LEU A 36 -24.26 16.39 13.92
C LEU A 36 -24.98 15.20 13.26
N TYR A 37 -26.30 15.30 13.18
CA TYR A 37 -27.17 14.27 12.63
C TYR A 37 -26.71 13.98 11.19
N ASN A 38 -26.00 12.86 11.01
CA ASN A 38 -25.54 12.34 9.73
C ASN A 38 -26.36 11.10 9.35
N PRO A 39 -27.65 11.27 9.02
CA PRO A 39 -28.57 10.16 8.78
C PRO A 39 -28.16 9.29 7.59
N LEU A 40 -27.27 9.79 6.74
CA LEU A 40 -26.74 9.10 5.56
C LEU A 40 -25.33 8.53 5.76
N ASN A 41 -24.75 8.65 6.96
CA ASN A 41 -23.39 8.21 7.29
C ASN A 41 -22.36 8.62 6.21
N LEU A 42 -22.50 9.83 5.67
CA LEU A 42 -21.57 10.37 4.69
C LEU A 42 -20.20 10.60 5.36
N PRO A 43 -19.08 10.33 4.67
CA PRO A 43 -17.76 10.59 5.22
C PRO A 43 -17.63 12.06 5.61
N LEU A 44 -17.16 12.30 6.83
CA LEU A 44 -17.01 13.63 7.40
C LEU A 44 -15.92 14.40 6.65
N GLY A 45 -16.18 15.69 6.41
CA GLY A 45 -15.17 16.58 5.85
C GLY A 45 -14.04 16.85 6.83
N TRP A 46 -13.04 17.59 6.38
CA TRP A 46 -11.95 18.13 7.20
C TRP A 46 -12.44 19.11 8.30
N ASP A 47 -13.67 19.60 8.20
CA ASP A 47 -14.37 20.48 9.16
C ASP A 47 -15.24 19.70 10.17
N GLY A 48 -15.18 18.36 10.19
CA GLY A 48 -16.00 17.53 11.09
C GLY A 48 -17.50 17.52 10.78
N LYS A 49 -17.96 18.29 9.78
CA LYS A 49 -19.35 18.35 9.31
C LYS A 49 -19.60 17.36 8.18
N PRO A 50 -20.83 16.81 8.05
CA PRO A 50 -21.19 15.95 6.93
C PRO A 50 -21.06 16.74 5.61
N ILE A 51 -20.30 16.17 4.67
CA ILE A 51 -20.10 16.77 3.34
C ILE A 51 -21.45 16.84 2.62
N PRO A 52 -21.84 17.98 2.03
CA PRO A 52 -23.06 18.06 1.23
C PRO A 52 -23.11 16.99 0.14
N PHE A 53 -24.25 16.34 -0.04
CA PHE A 53 -24.41 15.18 -0.95
C PHE A 53 -23.99 15.48 -2.41
N TRP A 54 -24.24 16.71 -2.88
CA TRP A 54 -23.82 17.14 -4.22
C TRP A 54 -22.29 17.22 -4.35
N LEU A 55 -21.58 17.62 -3.29
CA LEU A 55 -20.12 17.70 -3.25
C LEU A 55 -19.49 16.30 -3.22
N TYR A 56 -20.10 15.39 -2.46
CA TYR A 56 -19.76 13.96 -2.47
C TYR A 56 -19.88 13.34 -3.88
N LYS A 57 -20.97 13.64 -4.58
CA LYS A 57 -21.23 13.17 -5.94
C LYS A 57 -20.30 13.82 -6.98
N LEU A 58 -20.03 15.12 -6.84
CA LEU A 58 -19.14 15.88 -7.74
C LEU A 58 -17.68 15.39 -7.67
N HIS A 59 -17.15 15.19 -6.45
CA HIS A 59 -15.78 14.72 -6.26
C HIS A 59 -15.60 13.21 -6.40
N GLY A 60 -16.68 12.47 -6.70
CA GLY A 60 -16.61 11.04 -6.96
C GLY A 60 -16.15 10.20 -5.76
N LEU A 61 -16.35 10.69 -4.53
CA LEU A 61 -15.96 10.00 -3.29
C LEU A 61 -16.69 8.67 -3.09
N GLY A 62 -17.85 8.47 -3.73
CA GLY A 62 -18.65 7.25 -3.59
C GLY A 62 -18.31 6.09 -4.50
N LYS A 63 -17.28 6.20 -5.34
CA LYS A 63 -16.84 5.08 -6.19
C LYS A 63 -15.77 4.26 -5.45
N PRO A 64 -16.00 2.97 -5.15
CA PRO A 64 -14.99 2.12 -4.55
C PRO A 64 -13.97 1.67 -5.61
N PHE A 65 -12.70 1.80 -5.30
CA PHE A 65 -11.58 1.29 -6.10
C PHE A 65 -10.81 0.26 -5.29
N ARG A 66 -10.55 -0.92 -5.86
CA ARG A 66 -9.84 -2.00 -5.16
C ARG A 66 -8.43 -2.12 -5.70
N CYS A 67 -7.46 -2.32 -4.80
CA CYS A 67 -6.06 -2.58 -5.16
C CYS A 67 -5.64 -3.94 -4.61
N GLU A 68 -5.29 -4.87 -5.49
CA GLU A 68 -4.91 -6.24 -5.15
C GLU A 68 -3.53 -6.29 -4.49
N ILE A 69 -2.58 -5.49 -5.00
CA ILE A 69 -1.22 -5.33 -4.44
C ILE A 69 -1.26 -4.85 -2.98
N CYS A 70 -2.29 -4.10 -2.60
CA CYS A 70 -2.54 -3.64 -1.22
C CYS A 70 -3.36 -4.64 -0.37
N GLY A 71 -3.51 -5.90 -0.79
CA GLY A 71 -4.32 -6.89 -0.09
C GLY A 71 -5.83 -6.70 -0.28
N ASN A 72 -6.26 -6.35 -1.49
CA ASN A 72 -7.65 -6.04 -1.84
C ASN A 72 -8.28 -4.89 -1.03
N TYR A 73 -7.45 -3.96 -0.53
CA TYR A 73 -7.93 -2.78 0.16
C TYR A 73 -8.77 -1.90 -0.78
N THR A 74 -9.88 -1.38 -0.25
CA THR A 74 -10.82 -0.54 -1.00
C THR A 74 -10.59 0.93 -0.66
N TYR A 75 -10.24 1.72 -1.67
CA TYR A 75 -10.11 3.17 -1.60
C TYR A 75 -11.39 3.83 -2.12
N TRP A 76 -11.83 4.88 -1.43
CA TRP A 76 -13.05 5.62 -1.76
C TRP A 76 -12.69 6.88 -2.54
N GLY A 77 -13.07 6.90 -3.83
CA GLY A 77 -12.84 8.01 -4.74
C GLY A 77 -11.44 8.02 -5.39
N ARG A 78 -11.39 8.67 -6.56
CA ARG A 78 -10.20 8.69 -7.44
C ARG A 78 -8.98 9.35 -6.78
N ARG A 79 -9.17 10.44 -6.04
CA ARG A 79 -8.05 11.16 -5.39
C ARG A 79 -7.37 10.34 -4.29
N ALA A 80 -8.16 9.64 -3.46
CA ALA A 80 -7.61 8.75 -2.44
C ALA A 80 -6.88 7.57 -3.08
N PHE A 81 -7.44 7.04 -4.17
CA PHE A 81 -6.78 6.04 -4.98
C PHE A 81 -5.48 6.58 -5.60
N GLU A 82 -5.44 7.69 -6.31
CA GLU A 82 -4.17 8.16 -6.90
C GLU A 82 -3.05 8.43 -5.88
N ARG A 83 -3.40 8.87 -4.66
CA ARG A 83 -2.43 9.02 -3.58
C ARG A 83 -1.85 7.69 -3.10
N HIS A 84 -2.63 6.61 -3.14
CA HIS A 84 -2.25 5.32 -2.56
C HIS A 84 -0.98 4.71 -3.18
N PHE A 85 -0.68 5.01 -4.44
CA PHE A 85 0.53 4.53 -5.12
C PHE A 85 1.82 4.99 -4.46
N THR A 86 1.77 6.16 -3.80
CA THR A 86 2.92 6.73 -3.07
C THR A 86 2.93 6.36 -1.58
N GLU A 87 1.85 5.75 -1.08
CA GLU A 87 1.73 5.37 0.32
C GLU A 87 2.58 4.13 0.64
N TRP A 88 3.04 4.04 1.90
CA TRP A 88 3.89 2.94 2.35
C TRP A 88 3.28 1.55 2.10
N ARG A 89 1.96 1.40 2.23
CA ARG A 89 1.27 0.12 2.01
C ARG A 89 1.49 -0.42 0.59
N HIS A 90 1.32 0.44 -0.41
CA HIS A 90 1.50 0.04 -1.81
C HIS A 90 2.98 -0.19 -2.12
N ALA A 91 3.86 0.71 -1.65
CA ALA A 91 5.30 0.56 -1.80
C ALA A 91 5.82 -0.76 -1.17
N HIS A 92 5.28 -1.14 -0.02
CA HIS A 92 5.59 -2.41 0.64
C HIS A 92 5.08 -3.60 -0.19
N GLY A 93 3.86 -3.55 -0.71
CA GLY A 93 3.31 -4.58 -1.61
C GLY A 93 4.21 -4.79 -2.84
N MET A 94 4.62 -3.71 -3.49
CA MET A 94 5.56 -3.74 -4.63
C MET A 94 6.92 -4.34 -4.24
N LYS A 95 7.43 -4.00 -3.04
CA LYS A 95 8.67 -4.55 -2.50
C LYS A 95 8.60 -6.08 -2.29
N CYS A 96 7.46 -6.60 -1.83
CA CYS A 96 7.23 -8.04 -1.69
C CYS A 96 7.27 -8.75 -3.06
N LEU A 97 6.81 -8.09 -4.13
CA LEU A 97 6.86 -8.59 -5.50
C LEU A 97 8.24 -8.43 -6.17
N ARG A 98 9.22 -7.82 -5.48
CA ARG A 98 10.55 -7.47 -6.02
C ARG A 98 10.50 -6.49 -7.20
N ILE A 99 9.44 -5.70 -7.31
CA ILE A 99 9.28 -4.68 -8.35
C ILE A 99 9.55 -3.30 -7.73
N PRO A 100 10.39 -2.45 -8.35
CA PRO A 100 10.60 -1.10 -7.86
C PRO A 100 9.33 -0.24 -8.04
N ASN A 101 8.92 0.47 -6.98
CA ASN A 101 7.78 1.41 -7.03
C ASN A 101 8.16 2.68 -7.81
N SER A 102 8.11 2.60 -9.13
CA SER A 102 8.39 3.70 -10.05
C SER A 102 7.11 4.22 -10.69
N LYS A 103 7.18 5.40 -11.35
CA LYS A 103 6.04 5.98 -12.07
C LYS A 103 5.46 5.08 -13.17
N HIS A 104 6.25 4.13 -13.69
CA HIS A 104 5.77 3.16 -14.69
C HIS A 104 4.66 2.25 -14.15
N PHE A 105 4.56 2.08 -12.83
CA PHE A 105 3.59 1.21 -12.18
C PHE A 105 2.39 1.98 -11.58
N HIS A 106 2.27 3.29 -11.85
CA HIS A 106 1.05 4.02 -11.50
C HIS A 106 -0.16 3.43 -12.24
N ASP A 107 -1.31 3.39 -11.56
CA ASP A 107 -2.57 2.79 -12.03
C ASP A 107 -2.62 1.25 -12.13
N ILE A 108 -1.54 0.56 -11.74
CA ILE A 108 -1.53 -0.90 -11.71
C ILE A 108 -2.02 -1.39 -10.36
N THR A 109 -3.10 -2.18 -10.40
CA THR A 109 -3.75 -2.71 -9.19
C THR A 109 -3.61 -4.21 -9.05
N ARG A 110 -3.55 -4.93 -10.17
CA ARG A 110 -3.47 -6.38 -10.23
C ARG A 110 -2.03 -6.85 -10.15
N ILE A 111 -1.81 -7.97 -9.47
CA ILE A 111 -0.46 -8.53 -9.28
C ILE A 111 0.07 -9.08 -10.61
N GLU A 112 -0.76 -9.79 -11.37
CA GLU A 112 -0.41 -10.38 -12.67
C GLU A 112 0.05 -9.32 -13.69
N ASP A 113 -0.66 -8.20 -13.74
CA ASP A 113 -0.36 -7.08 -14.64
C ASP A 113 0.98 -6.44 -14.28
N ALA A 114 1.26 -6.27 -12.97
CA ALA A 114 2.52 -5.69 -12.50
C ALA A 114 3.73 -6.56 -12.89
N ILE A 115 3.62 -7.88 -12.73
CA ILE A 115 4.67 -8.85 -13.11
C ILE A 115 4.89 -8.81 -14.62
N THR A 116 3.81 -8.89 -15.40
CA THR A 116 3.88 -8.88 -16.87
C THR A 116 4.54 -7.61 -17.41
N LEU A 117 4.19 -6.45 -16.83
CA LEU A 117 4.80 -5.18 -17.23
C LEU A 117 6.29 -5.12 -16.83
N TYR A 118 6.63 -5.59 -15.63
CA TYR A 118 8.01 -5.59 -15.15
C TYR A 118 8.92 -6.46 -16.03
N GLU A 119 8.46 -7.64 -16.44
CA GLU A 119 9.21 -8.51 -17.36
C GLU A 119 9.46 -7.86 -18.72
N LYS A 120 8.45 -7.17 -19.27
CA LYS A 120 8.58 -6.43 -20.54
C LYS A 120 9.61 -5.31 -20.41
N LEU A 121 9.48 -4.47 -19.39
CA LEU A 121 10.41 -3.37 -19.12
C LEU A 121 11.84 -3.87 -18.91
N ARG A 122 12.02 -4.99 -18.19
CA ARG A 122 13.35 -5.57 -17.97
C ARG A 122 13.98 -6.07 -19.27
N ARG A 123 13.17 -6.63 -20.17
CA ARG A 123 13.63 -7.10 -21.48
C ARG A 123 14.02 -5.93 -22.38
N GLU A 124 13.23 -4.87 -22.39
CA GLU A 124 13.54 -3.64 -23.13
C GLU A 124 14.81 -2.97 -22.61
N GLN A 125 14.97 -2.90 -21.29
CA GLN A 125 16.19 -2.36 -20.68
C GLN A 125 17.43 -3.21 -20.99
N ALA A 126 17.30 -4.54 -21.02
CA ALA A 126 18.40 -5.43 -21.38
C ALA A 126 18.83 -5.26 -22.85
N ILE A 127 17.91 -4.92 -23.74
CA ILE A 127 18.22 -4.63 -25.17
C ILE A 127 18.85 -3.23 -25.32
N GLN A 128 18.44 -2.27 -24.50
CA GLN A 128 18.96 -0.89 -24.55
C GLN A 128 20.28 -0.71 -23.79
N GLY A 129 20.64 -1.66 -22.92
CA GLY A 129 21.90 -1.63 -22.20
C GLY A 129 23.04 -1.90 -23.16
N PHE A 130 23.89 -0.89 -23.40
CA PHE A 130 25.17 -1.04 -24.09
C PHE A 130 26.03 -2.03 -23.31
N ASP A 131 26.42 -3.13 -23.95
CA ASP A 131 27.35 -4.09 -23.38
C ASP A 131 28.74 -3.83 -23.98
N PRO A 132 29.68 -3.22 -23.23
CA PRO A 132 31.01 -2.89 -23.75
C PRO A 132 31.79 -4.12 -24.23
N ASP A 133 31.45 -5.33 -23.79
CA ASP A 133 32.12 -6.54 -24.26
C ASP A 133 31.65 -7.00 -25.65
N THR A 134 30.44 -6.61 -26.08
CA THR A 134 29.85 -7.03 -27.36
C THR A 134 29.68 -5.88 -28.36
N ASP A 135 29.53 -4.64 -27.88
CA ASP A 135 29.20 -3.48 -28.70
C ASP A 135 30.41 -2.58 -29.04
N ILE A 136 31.62 -2.92 -28.57
CA ILE A 136 32.84 -2.21 -29.01
C ILE A 136 33.32 -2.79 -30.34
N GLU A 137 33.03 -2.04 -31.39
CA GLU A 137 33.52 -2.24 -32.75
C GLU A 137 34.93 -1.64 -32.90
N CYS A 138 35.89 -2.45 -33.35
CA CYS A 138 37.25 -2.00 -33.68
C CYS A 138 37.53 -2.24 -35.17
N GLU A 139 38.13 -1.25 -35.83
CA GLU A 139 38.54 -1.34 -37.24
C GLU A 139 39.93 -1.99 -37.32
N ASP A 140 40.08 -3.02 -38.16
CA ASP A 140 41.37 -3.64 -38.44
C ASP A 140 42.20 -2.79 -39.42
N ASN A 141 43.50 -3.11 -39.59
CA ASN A 141 44.38 -2.43 -40.54
C ASN A 141 43.97 -2.58 -42.02
N MET A 142 42.94 -3.39 -42.32
CA MET A 142 42.36 -3.60 -43.64
C MET A 142 41.00 -2.89 -43.82
N GLY A 143 40.51 -2.18 -42.80
CA GLY A 143 39.24 -1.45 -42.81
C GLY A 143 38.00 -2.31 -42.53
N ASN A 144 38.17 -3.53 -42.00
CA ASN A 144 37.05 -4.37 -41.58
C ASN A 144 36.68 -4.11 -40.12
N VAL A 145 35.39 -4.06 -39.84
CA VAL A 145 34.84 -3.87 -38.49
C VAL A 145 34.71 -5.23 -37.79
N MET A 146 35.31 -5.37 -36.62
CA MET A 146 35.30 -6.59 -35.81
C MET A 146 34.87 -6.29 -34.37
N ASN A 147 34.29 -7.26 -33.68
CA ASN A 147 34.09 -7.15 -32.23
C ASN A 147 35.43 -7.40 -31.51
N GLN A 148 35.62 -6.83 -30.32
CA GLN A 148 36.90 -6.94 -29.57
C GLN A 148 37.32 -8.37 -29.16
N ARG A 149 36.45 -9.38 -29.33
CA ARG A 149 36.69 -10.77 -28.88
C ARG A 149 36.51 -11.81 -30.00
N THR A 150 36.86 -11.48 -31.24
CA THR A 150 37.06 -12.46 -32.32
C THR A 150 38.51 -12.65 -32.68
#